data_AF-A0A7W0Y661-F1
#
_entry.id   AF-A0A7W0Y661-F1
#
_cell.length_a   1.000
_cell.length_b   1.000
_cell.length_c   1.000
_cell.angle_alpha   90.00
_cell.angle_beta   90.00
_cell.angle_gamma   90.00
#
_symmetry.space_group_name_H-M   'P 1'
#
loop_
_entity.id
_entity.type
_entity.pdbx_description
1 polymer ?
#
loop_
_entity_poly.entity_id
_entity_poly.type
_entity_poly.pdbx_seq_one_letter_code
_entity_poly.pdbx_strand_id
1 'polypeptide(L)'
;MRARSPKALAAVQKILASALLEVEPSRWPERRHLGGPFIVLSTRSQLAVAVALSQEVRRLLPPIDQLKEFDAMYAVAKRVSDGESCMCEELHAASKPSKKDAPATRVVKLAIRTAANYLYSPAGARNAVGTAVENAAASVVPVLAERGVADLDRYFAWLDDEIMRQDLTAVLADRELRSSSSIARVLSRPVTDKGTLGLAVARLADGPFGLYVKLRSKWEWHEGDKATVFATVPDHFQDAVSQDLAAVS
;
A
#
# COMPACT_ATOMS: atom_id res chain seq x y z
N MET A 1 -6.37 -18.51 14.46
CA MET A 1 -6.72 -17.96 15.78
C MET A 1 -6.32 -16.49 15.74
N ARG A 2 -7.26 -15.52 15.75
CA ARG A 2 -6.89 -14.10 15.63
C ARG A 2 -6.24 -13.62 16.93
N ALA A 3 -4.96 -13.28 16.89
CA ALA A 3 -4.28 -12.69 18.04
C ALA A 3 -4.96 -11.37 18.45
N ARG A 4 -5.07 -11.09 19.75
CA ARG A 4 -5.46 -9.75 20.24
C ARG A 4 -4.46 -8.74 19.68
N SER A 5 -4.92 -7.66 19.05
CA SER A 5 -4.06 -6.62 18.46
C SER A 5 -3.00 -6.14 19.46
N PRO A 6 -1.74 -6.56 19.33
CA PRO A 6 -0.69 -6.20 20.28
C PRO A 6 -0.39 -4.71 20.19
N LYS A 7 0.17 -4.10 21.27
CA LYS A 7 0.71 -2.73 21.23
C LYS A 7 1.66 -2.52 20.04
N ALA A 8 2.37 -3.57 19.62
CA ALA A 8 3.29 -3.58 18.49
C ALA A 8 2.63 -3.33 17.11
N LEU A 9 1.29 -3.37 16.99
CA LEU A 9 0.57 -3.00 15.76
C LEU A 9 0.00 -1.59 15.79
N ALA A 10 0.09 -0.86 16.90
CA ALA A 10 -0.46 0.49 17.02
C ALA A 10 0.18 1.49 16.03
N ALA A 11 1.43 1.23 15.63
CA ALA A 11 2.17 2.03 14.65
C ALA A 11 2.11 1.47 13.22
N VAL A 12 1.37 0.38 12.98
CA VAL A 12 1.30 -0.29 11.68
C VAL A 12 -0.01 0.05 10.99
N GLN A 13 0.06 0.46 9.72
CA GLN A 13 -1.13 0.70 8.91
C GLN A 13 -2.05 -0.54 8.91
N LYS A 14 -3.36 -0.33 9.06
CA LYS A 14 -4.34 -1.40 9.34
C LYS A 14 -4.38 -2.53 8.31
N ILE A 15 -4.17 -2.26 7.03
CA ILE A 15 -4.14 -3.25 5.95
C ILE A 15 -3.00 -4.24 6.18
N LEU A 16 -1.79 -3.73 6.43
CA LEU A 16 -0.64 -4.56 6.77
C LEU A 16 -0.87 -5.28 8.11
N ALA A 17 -1.41 -4.57 9.12
CA ALA A 17 -1.71 -5.17 10.41
C ALA A 17 -2.69 -6.35 10.29
N SER A 18 -3.74 -6.25 9.46
CA SER A 18 -4.69 -7.33 9.20
C SER A 18 -4.02 -8.54 8.57
N ALA A 19 -3.06 -8.34 7.67
CA ALA A 19 -2.30 -9.43 7.07
C ALA A 19 -1.33 -10.08 8.08
N LEU A 20 -0.64 -9.27 8.90
CA LEU A 20 0.28 -9.75 9.94
C LEU A 20 -0.42 -10.54 11.04
N LEU A 21 -1.69 -10.24 11.34
CA LEU A 21 -2.49 -10.98 12.32
C LEU A 21 -2.81 -12.42 11.91
N GLU A 22 -2.55 -12.79 10.65
CA GLU A 22 -2.71 -14.16 10.14
C GLU A 22 -1.42 -15.00 10.29
N VAL A 23 -0.33 -14.43 10.84
CA VAL A 23 0.92 -15.13 11.16
C VAL A 23 1.38 -14.85 12.60
N GLU A 24 2.29 -15.71 13.09
CA GLU A 24 2.90 -15.53 14.41
C GLU A 24 3.76 -14.25 14.48
N PRO A 25 3.80 -13.54 15.64
CA PRO A 25 4.54 -12.28 15.78
C PRO A 25 6.03 -12.34 15.45
N SER A 26 6.67 -13.52 15.60
CA SER A 26 8.07 -13.73 15.22
C SER A 26 8.34 -13.66 13.72
N ARG A 27 7.28 -13.66 12.90
CA ARG A 27 7.34 -13.51 11.43
C ARG A 27 7.08 -12.09 10.98
N TRP A 28 6.83 -11.16 11.89
CA TRP A 28 6.57 -9.79 11.51
C TRP A 28 7.86 -9.10 11.07
N PRO A 29 7.85 -8.33 9.97
CA PRO A 29 9.03 -7.62 9.53
C PRO A 29 9.50 -6.65 10.63
N GLU A 30 10.80 -6.68 10.91
CA GLU A 30 11.41 -5.88 11.99
C GLU A 30 11.16 -4.39 11.77
N ARG A 31 11.33 -3.92 10.54
CA ARG A 31 11.27 -2.50 10.16
C ARG A 31 10.14 -2.20 9.17
N ARG A 32 8.91 -2.20 9.67
CA ARG A 32 7.69 -1.81 8.92
C ARG A 32 7.66 -0.32 8.63
N HIS A 33 7.12 0.08 7.49
CA HIS A 33 7.04 1.48 7.03
C HIS A 33 8.40 2.19 7.05
N LEU A 34 9.50 1.43 6.89
CA LEU A 34 10.89 1.90 7.04
C LEU A 34 11.18 2.56 8.39
N GLY A 35 10.43 2.22 9.45
CA GLY A 35 10.54 2.86 10.76
C GLY A 35 9.97 4.28 10.82
N GLY A 36 9.29 4.71 9.75
CA GLY A 36 8.60 5.99 9.69
C GLY A 36 7.36 6.07 10.57
N PRO A 37 6.72 7.24 10.65
CA PRO A 37 5.53 7.44 11.46
C PRO A 37 4.33 6.66 10.89
N PHE A 38 3.29 6.53 11.71
CA PHE A 38 2.04 5.86 11.33
C PHE A 38 1.42 6.46 10.05
N ILE A 39 1.12 5.59 9.09
CA ILE A 39 0.54 5.94 7.79
C ILE A 39 -1.00 5.91 7.87
N VAL A 40 -1.63 7.02 7.50
CA VAL A 40 -3.10 7.12 7.37
C VAL A 40 -3.47 7.27 5.91
N LEU A 41 -3.92 6.18 5.30
CA LEU A 41 -4.36 6.21 3.90
C LEU A 41 -5.76 6.83 3.77
N SER A 42 -5.91 7.72 2.80
CA SER A 42 -7.22 8.17 2.31
C SER A 42 -8.04 7.00 1.78
N THR A 43 -9.37 7.14 1.66
CA THR A 43 -10.22 6.11 1.06
C THR A 43 -9.84 5.81 -0.40
N ARG A 44 -9.39 6.84 -1.13
CA ARG A 44 -8.88 6.69 -2.50
C ARG A 44 -7.59 5.87 -2.53
N SER A 45 -6.65 6.16 -1.64
CA SER A 45 -5.40 5.39 -1.51
C SER A 45 -5.66 3.94 -1.10
N GLN A 46 -6.62 3.69 -0.20
CA GLN A 46 -7.05 2.34 0.17
C GLN A 46 -7.61 1.56 -1.02
N LEU A 47 -8.40 2.20 -1.88
CA LEU A 47 -8.86 1.60 -3.14
C LEU A 47 -7.69 1.28 -4.08
N ALA A 48 -6.74 2.20 -4.24
CA ALA A 48 -5.57 1.97 -5.07
C ALA A 48 -4.74 0.77 -4.58
N VAL A 49 -4.55 0.62 -3.25
CA VAL A 49 -3.92 -0.58 -2.66
C VAL A 49 -4.71 -1.85 -2.99
N ALA A 50 -6.04 -1.82 -2.92
CA ALA A 50 -6.88 -2.99 -3.22
C ALA A 50 -6.76 -3.43 -4.69
N VAL A 51 -6.67 -2.48 -5.62
CA VAL A 51 -6.45 -2.74 -7.05
C VAL A 51 -5.05 -3.32 -7.28
N ALA A 52 -4.01 -2.73 -6.70
CA ALA A 52 -2.64 -3.24 -6.79
C ALA A 52 -2.51 -4.66 -6.21
N LEU A 53 -3.14 -4.92 -5.07
CA LEU A 53 -3.20 -6.23 -4.43
C LEU A 53 -3.81 -7.29 -5.33
N SER A 54 -4.86 -6.95 -6.08
CA SER A 54 -5.46 -7.90 -7.03
C SER A 54 -4.45 -8.34 -8.08
N GLN A 55 -3.69 -7.41 -8.66
CA GLN A 55 -2.66 -7.74 -9.64
C GLN A 55 -1.52 -8.57 -9.04
N GLU A 56 -1.04 -8.19 -7.86
CA GLU A 56 0.05 -8.90 -7.22
C GLU A 56 -0.34 -10.33 -6.86
N VAL A 57 -1.55 -10.53 -6.34
CA VAL A 57 -2.05 -11.87 -6.01
C VAL A 57 -2.21 -12.72 -7.25
N ARG A 58 -2.65 -12.15 -8.38
CA ARG A 58 -2.68 -12.85 -9.68
C ARG A 58 -1.27 -13.29 -10.11
N ARG A 59 -0.24 -12.49 -9.85
CA ARG A 59 1.16 -12.80 -10.18
C ARG A 59 1.74 -13.88 -9.26
N LEU A 60 1.42 -13.82 -7.97
CA LEU A 60 1.97 -14.72 -6.96
C LEU A 60 1.32 -16.09 -6.99
N LEU A 61 0.00 -16.18 -7.20
CA LEU A 61 -0.75 -17.42 -7.11
C LEU A 61 -0.79 -18.19 -8.44
N PRO A 62 -1.06 -19.51 -8.40
CA PRO A 62 -1.21 -20.31 -9.61
C PRO A 62 -2.31 -19.76 -10.54
N PRO A 63 -2.30 -20.17 -11.83
CA PRO A 63 -3.31 -19.75 -12.80
C PRO A 63 -4.74 -19.95 -12.28
N ILE A 64 -5.58 -18.96 -12.52
CA ILE A 64 -6.96 -18.92 -12.07
C ILE A 64 -7.82 -19.57 -13.16
N ASP A 65 -8.55 -20.64 -12.84
CA ASP A 65 -9.49 -21.29 -13.77
C ASP A 65 -10.52 -20.30 -14.35
N GLN A 66 -10.84 -19.26 -13.58
CA GLN A 66 -11.78 -18.18 -13.90
C GLN A 66 -11.07 -16.87 -14.30
N LEU A 67 -9.99 -16.95 -15.08
CA LEU A 67 -9.19 -15.78 -15.45
C LEU A 67 -10.02 -14.65 -16.11
N LYS A 68 -11.00 -15.00 -16.96
CA LYS A 68 -11.87 -14.01 -17.61
C LYS A 68 -12.74 -13.24 -16.61
N GLU A 69 -13.28 -13.94 -15.61
CA GLU A 69 -14.09 -13.33 -14.57
C GLU A 69 -13.21 -12.42 -13.70
N PHE A 70 -12.03 -12.89 -13.33
CA PHE A 70 -11.04 -12.08 -12.63
C PHE A 70 -10.70 -10.79 -13.40
N ASP A 71 -10.40 -10.89 -14.70
CA ASP A 71 -10.00 -9.75 -15.52
C ASP A 71 -11.13 -8.72 -15.67
N ALA A 72 -12.37 -9.18 -15.87
CA ALA A 72 -13.53 -8.29 -15.91
C ALA A 72 -13.72 -7.56 -14.57
N MET A 73 -13.61 -8.30 -13.47
CA MET A 73 -13.73 -7.76 -12.12
C MET A 73 -12.63 -6.74 -11.79
N TYR A 74 -11.40 -7.07 -12.14
CA TYR A 74 -10.24 -6.21 -11.97
C TYR A 74 -10.39 -4.92 -12.78
N ALA A 75 -10.80 -5.01 -14.04
CA ALA A 75 -10.99 -3.85 -14.91
C ALA A 75 -12.03 -2.87 -14.34
N VAL A 76 -13.13 -3.38 -13.78
CA VAL A 76 -14.14 -2.54 -13.12
C VAL A 76 -13.56 -1.81 -11.90
N ALA A 77 -12.87 -2.52 -11.01
CA ALA A 77 -12.25 -1.90 -9.83
C ALA A 77 -11.19 -0.86 -10.21
N LYS A 78 -10.40 -1.15 -11.26
CA LYS A 78 -9.38 -0.25 -11.79
C LYS A 78 -10.00 1.04 -12.33
N ARG A 79 -11.04 0.96 -13.15
CA ARG A 79 -11.73 2.13 -13.70
C ARG A 79 -12.21 3.09 -12.61
N VAL A 80 -12.81 2.55 -11.54
CA VAL A 80 -13.21 3.37 -10.37
C VAL A 80 -12.00 4.02 -9.68
N SER A 81 -10.91 3.27 -9.51
CA SER A 81 -9.66 3.82 -8.94
C SER A 81 -9.06 4.94 -9.79
N ASP A 82 -9.18 4.83 -11.11
CA ASP A 82 -8.72 5.83 -12.07
C ASP A 82 -9.64 7.07 -12.13
N GLY A 83 -10.77 7.03 -11.42
CA GLY A 83 -11.72 8.14 -11.29
C GLY A 83 -12.93 8.06 -12.23
N GLU A 84 -13.10 6.95 -12.95
CA GLU A 84 -14.28 6.73 -13.79
C GLU A 84 -15.50 6.38 -12.95
N SER A 85 -16.68 6.78 -13.42
CA SER A 85 -17.95 6.31 -12.87
C SER A 85 -18.29 4.93 -13.44
N CYS A 86 -18.81 4.04 -12.59
CA CYS A 86 -19.35 2.75 -12.97
C CYS A 86 -20.79 2.61 -12.45
N MET A 87 -21.56 1.68 -13.01
CA MET A 87 -22.95 1.45 -12.56
C MET A 87 -22.98 0.57 -11.31
N CYS A 88 -23.89 0.87 -10.37
CA CYS A 88 -23.97 0.18 -9.08
C CYS A 88 -24.25 -1.33 -9.22
N GLU A 89 -25.02 -1.72 -10.24
CA GLU A 89 -25.38 -3.12 -10.53
C GLU A 89 -24.16 -3.96 -10.93
N GLU A 90 -23.26 -3.41 -11.76
CA GLU A 90 -22.00 -4.06 -12.17
C GLU A 90 -21.13 -4.37 -10.94
N LEU A 91 -21.10 -3.46 -9.97
CA LEU A 91 -20.30 -3.56 -8.75
C LEU A 91 -20.95 -4.50 -7.70
N HIS A 92 -22.28 -4.54 -7.59
CA HIS A 92 -22.98 -5.36 -6.61
C HIS A 92 -22.99 -6.85 -6.95
N ALA A 93 -23.13 -7.20 -8.23
CA ALA A 93 -23.09 -8.60 -8.66
C ALA A 93 -21.69 -9.21 -8.42
N ALA A 94 -20.65 -8.41 -8.60
CA ALA A 94 -19.26 -8.85 -8.55
C ALA A 94 -18.59 -8.76 -7.15
N SER A 95 -19.24 -8.15 -6.14
CA SER A 95 -18.61 -7.84 -4.83
C SER A 95 -18.94 -8.79 -3.68
N LYS A 96 -19.57 -9.95 -3.93
CA LYS A 96 -19.92 -10.92 -2.88
C LYS A 96 -18.85 -12.02 -2.76
N PRO A 97 -17.79 -11.84 -1.94
CA PRO A 97 -16.80 -12.87 -1.73
C PRO A 97 -17.39 -14.06 -0.96
N SER A 98 -16.97 -15.25 -1.35
CA SER A 98 -17.26 -16.52 -0.70
C SER A 98 -15.98 -17.15 -0.16
N LYS A 99 -16.10 -17.88 0.96
CA LYS A 99 -15.00 -18.72 1.48
C LYS A 99 -14.65 -19.89 0.56
N LYS A 100 -15.51 -20.21 -0.41
CA LYS A 100 -15.26 -21.22 -1.45
C LYS A 100 -14.57 -20.64 -2.68
N ASP A 101 -14.54 -19.32 -2.83
CA ASP A 101 -13.82 -18.69 -3.95
C ASP A 101 -12.34 -19.04 -3.85
N ALA A 102 -11.72 -19.28 -5.01
CA ALA A 102 -10.28 -19.32 -5.12
C ALA A 102 -9.66 -18.03 -4.54
N PRO A 103 -8.47 -18.08 -3.92
CA PRO A 103 -7.93 -16.93 -3.19
C PRO A 103 -7.81 -15.66 -4.04
N ALA A 104 -7.32 -15.76 -5.28
CA ALA A 104 -7.24 -14.62 -6.19
C ALA A 104 -8.62 -14.05 -6.57
N THR A 105 -9.60 -14.92 -6.83
CA THR A 105 -11.00 -14.51 -7.06
C THR A 105 -11.57 -13.78 -5.85
N ARG A 106 -11.28 -14.25 -4.63
CA ARG A 106 -11.74 -13.59 -3.41
C ARG A 106 -11.16 -12.18 -3.27
N VAL A 107 -9.87 -12.02 -3.55
CA VAL A 107 -9.18 -10.72 -3.47
C VAL A 107 -9.80 -9.73 -4.45
N VAL A 108 -10.00 -10.11 -5.71
CA VAL A 108 -10.56 -9.17 -6.70
C VAL A 108 -12.02 -8.81 -6.39
N LYS A 109 -12.83 -9.75 -5.88
CA LYS A 109 -14.19 -9.45 -5.38
C LYS A 109 -14.16 -8.45 -4.22
N LEU A 110 -13.17 -8.58 -3.31
CA LEU A 110 -12.96 -7.61 -2.23
C LEU A 110 -12.48 -6.26 -2.75
N ALA A 111 -11.66 -6.20 -3.80
CA ALA A 111 -11.26 -4.95 -4.44
C ALA A 111 -12.46 -4.23 -5.11
N ILE A 112 -13.35 -4.96 -5.78
CA ILE A 112 -14.61 -4.40 -6.28
C ILE A 112 -15.50 -3.93 -5.14
N ARG A 113 -15.56 -4.68 -4.03
CA ARG A 113 -16.29 -4.23 -2.84
C ARG A 113 -15.70 -2.94 -2.28
N THR A 114 -14.38 -2.79 -2.28
CA THR A 114 -13.71 -1.53 -1.92
C THR A 114 -14.13 -0.40 -2.87
N ALA A 115 -14.19 -0.65 -4.18
CA ALA A 115 -14.65 0.32 -5.18
C ALA A 115 -16.12 0.74 -4.99
N ALA A 116 -17.01 -0.24 -4.78
CA ALA A 116 -18.42 0.00 -4.48
C ALA A 116 -18.59 0.82 -3.20
N ASN A 117 -17.84 0.49 -2.15
CA ASN A 117 -17.86 1.23 -0.90
C ASN A 117 -17.32 2.66 -1.09
N TYR A 118 -16.28 2.85 -1.90
CA TYR A 118 -15.72 4.15 -2.20
C TYR A 118 -16.73 5.08 -2.89
N LEU A 119 -17.49 4.56 -3.86
CA LEU A 119 -18.47 5.34 -4.62
C LEU A 119 -19.78 5.59 -3.85
N TYR A 120 -20.28 4.58 -3.12
CA TYR A 120 -21.66 4.58 -2.65
C TYR A 120 -21.82 4.51 -1.12
N SER A 121 -20.76 4.30 -0.35
CA SER A 121 -20.91 4.31 1.11
C SER A 121 -21.21 5.74 1.59
N PRO A 122 -22.21 5.92 2.47
CA PRO A 122 -22.45 7.22 3.08
C PRO A 122 -21.23 7.68 3.87
N ALA A 123 -21.06 8.98 4.08
CA ALA A 123 -19.88 9.55 4.74
C ALA A 123 -19.60 8.96 6.15
N GLY A 124 -20.62 8.47 6.86
CA GLY A 124 -20.49 7.79 8.15
C GLY A 124 -20.03 6.32 8.09
N ALA A 125 -19.98 5.70 6.90
CA ALA A 125 -19.60 4.31 6.68
C ALA A 125 -18.24 4.17 5.96
N ARG A 126 -17.39 5.20 6.01
CA ARG A 126 -16.07 5.20 5.34
C ARG A 126 -15.13 4.09 5.82
N ASN A 127 -15.36 3.51 7.00
CA ASN A 127 -14.64 2.33 7.48
C ASN A 127 -14.86 1.09 6.58
N ALA A 128 -15.96 1.02 5.83
CA ALA A 128 -16.28 -0.11 4.97
C ALA A 128 -15.26 -0.29 3.82
N VAL A 129 -14.67 0.81 3.32
CA VAL A 129 -13.58 0.78 2.34
C VAL A 129 -12.37 0.07 2.95
N GLY A 130 -11.91 0.55 4.11
CA GLY A 130 -10.78 -0.01 4.84
C GLY A 130 -10.96 -1.48 5.18
N THR A 131 -12.14 -1.87 5.70
CA THR A 131 -12.42 -3.27 6.06
C THR A 131 -12.36 -4.21 4.85
N ALA A 132 -12.78 -3.79 3.66
CA ALA A 132 -12.72 -4.63 2.48
C ALA A 132 -11.27 -4.90 2.03
N VAL A 133 -10.43 -3.87 1.98
CA VAL A 133 -9.01 -4.03 1.61
C VAL A 133 -8.19 -4.73 2.70
N GLU A 134 -8.48 -4.49 3.98
CA GLU A 134 -7.91 -5.23 5.11
C GLU A 134 -8.17 -6.74 5.00
N ASN A 135 -9.42 -7.12 4.72
CA ASN A 135 -9.78 -8.52 4.51
C ASN A 135 -9.14 -9.10 3.25
N ALA A 136 -8.98 -8.31 2.18
CA ALA A 136 -8.31 -8.76 0.97
C ALA A 136 -6.87 -9.13 1.27
N ALA A 137 -6.15 -8.23 1.96
CA ALA A 137 -4.76 -8.42 2.32
C ALA A 137 -4.54 -9.62 3.25
N ALA A 138 -5.44 -9.83 4.22
CA ALA A 138 -5.39 -10.97 5.13
C ALA A 138 -5.70 -12.31 4.43
N SER A 139 -6.64 -12.32 3.47
CA SER A 139 -7.16 -13.57 2.88
C SER A 139 -6.15 -14.41 2.11
N VAL A 140 -5.04 -13.80 1.67
CA VAL A 140 -3.98 -14.43 0.88
C VAL A 140 -2.92 -15.10 1.76
N VAL A 141 -2.75 -14.61 2.98
CA VAL A 141 -1.66 -15.01 3.87
C VAL A 141 -1.64 -16.52 4.16
N PRO A 142 -2.77 -17.19 4.48
CA PRO A 142 -2.74 -18.65 4.71
C PRO A 142 -2.22 -19.45 3.51
N VAL A 143 -2.55 -19.01 2.30
CA VAL A 143 -2.15 -19.69 1.05
C VAL A 143 -0.66 -19.51 0.78
N LEU A 144 -0.12 -18.33 1.04
CA LEU A 144 1.32 -18.08 0.92
C LEU A 144 2.11 -18.79 2.04
N ALA A 145 1.53 -18.89 3.24
CA ALA A 145 2.14 -19.61 4.35
C ALA A 145 2.35 -21.10 4.03
N GLU A 146 1.38 -21.73 3.36
CA GLU A 146 1.49 -23.12 2.88
C GLU A 146 2.59 -23.29 1.81
N ARG A 147 2.87 -22.26 1.03
CA ARG A 147 3.90 -22.28 -0.03
C ARG A 147 5.31 -22.04 0.49
N GLY A 148 5.43 -21.29 1.58
CA GLY A 148 6.68 -21.12 2.30
C GLY A 148 6.95 -19.69 2.75
N VAL A 149 7.91 -19.58 3.67
CA VAL A 149 8.29 -18.32 4.32
C VAL A 149 8.75 -17.26 3.31
N ALA A 150 9.49 -17.65 2.28
CA ALA A 150 9.99 -16.70 1.28
C ALA A 150 8.88 -15.99 0.48
N ASP A 151 7.77 -16.69 0.19
CA ASP A 151 6.62 -16.10 -0.50
C ASP A 151 5.84 -15.15 0.44
N LEU A 152 5.75 -15.48 1.73
CA LEU A 152 5.17 -14.59 2.75
C LEU A 152 6.00 -13.31 2.94
N ASP A 153 7.31 -13.44 3.10
CA ASP A 153 8.19 -12.30 3.32
C ASP A 153 8.16 -11.35 2.13
N ARG A 154 8.18 -11.91 0.90
CA ARG A 154 8.02 -11.13 -0.33
C ARG A 154 6.68 -10.38 -0.35
N TYR A 155 5.60 -11.04 0.06
CA TYR A 155 4.27 -10.43 0.08
C TYR A 155 4.16 -9.31 1.12
N PHE A 156 4.68 -9.50 2.33
CA PHE A 156 4.65 -8.44 3.35
C PHE A 156 5.53 -7.24 2.95
N ALA A 157 6.71 -7.49 2.38
CA ALA A 157 7.55 -6.42 1.87
C ALA A 157 6.86 -5.65 0.74
N TRP A 158 6.26 -6.35 -0.22
CA TRP A 158 5.49 -5.72 -1.29
C TRP A 158 4.30 -4.91 -0.76
N LEU A 159 3.54 -5.44 0.19
CA LEU A 159 2.36 -4.77 0.73
C LEU A 159 2.74 -3.51 1.51
N ASP A 160 3.82 -3.56 2.28
CA ASP A 160 4.36 -2.41 2.99
C ASP A 160 4.85 -1.32 2.02
N ASP A 161 5.60 -1.71 0.98
CA ASP A 161 6.07 -0.82 -0.09
C ASP A 161 4.89 -0.17 -0.83
N GLU A 162 3.85 -0.93 -1.15
CA GLU A 162 2.65 -0.42 -1.82
C GLU A 162 1.88 0.58 -0.95
N ILE A 163 1.72 0.30 0.35
CA ILE A 163 1.11 1.25 1.30
C ILE A 163 1.91 2.55 1.34
N MET A 164 3.23 2.48 1.48
CA MET A 164 4.10 3.66 1.51
C MET A 164 4.05 4.46 0.20
N ARG A 165 4.01 3.77 -0.94
CA ARG A 165 3.89 4.39 -2.26
C ARG A 165 2.59 5.17 -2.41
N GLN A 166 1.46 4.60 -1.99
CA GLN A 166 0.15 5.25 -2.06
C GLN A 166 0.00 6.40 -1.06
N ASP A 167 0.62 6.28 0.11
CA ASP A 167 0.71 7.36 1.09
C ASP A 167 1.46 8.56 0.53
N LEU A 168 2.69 8.36 0.03
CA LEU A 168 3.48 9.45 -0.53
C LEU A 168 2.79 10.08 -1.75
N THR A 169 2.19 9.27 -2.63
CA THR A 169 1.41 9.78 -3.77
C THR A 169 0.28 10.70 -3.32
N ALA A 170 -0.47 10.31 -2.29
CA ALA A 170 -1.55 11.12 -1.75
C ALA A 170 -1.04 12.41 -1.09
N VAL A 171 0.06 12.33 -0.33
CA VAL A 171 0.68 13.49 0.30
C VAL A 171 1.15 14.51 -0.74
N LEU A 172 1.75 14.06 -1.85
CA LEU A 172 2.13 14.97 -2.94
C LEU A 172 0.88 15.64 -3.56
N ALA A 173 -0.17 14.87 -3.83
CA ALA A 173 -1.42 15.40 -4.38
C ALA A 173 -2.09 16.42 -3.45
N ASP A 174 -2.19 16.14 -2.16
CA ASP A 174 -2.78 17.03 -1.15
C ASP A 174 -2.00 18.35 -0.99
N ARG A 175 -0.70 18.32 -1.34
CA ARG A 175 0.20 19.49 -1.31
C ARG A 175 0.31 20.19 -2.67
N GLU A 176 -0.42 19.73 -3.68
CA GLU A 176 -0.33 20.19 -5.07
C GLU A 176 1.11 20.09 -5.65
N LEU A 177 1.90 19.16 -5.12
CA LEU A 177 3.25 18.86 -5.61
C LEU A 177 3.16 17.82 -6.72
N ARG A 178 3.87 18.05 -7.82
CA ARG A 178 3.82 17.19 -9.00
C ARG A 178 5.12 16.42 -9.14
N SER A 179 4.98 15.10 -9.19
CA SER A 179 6.05 14.20 -9.61
C SER A 179 6.05 14.08 -11.13
N SER A 180 7.22 14.09 -11.77
CA SER A 180 7.33 13.91 -13.23
C SER A 180 7.01 12.49 -13.68
N SER A 181 7.25 11.52 -12.79
CA SER A 181 7.00 10.09 -12.97
C SER A 181 6.22 9.53 -11.78
N SER A 182 5.58 8.37 -11.96
CA SER A 182 5.03 7.63 -10.84
C SER A 182 6.12 7.25 -9.83
N ILE A 183 5.78 7.27 -8.54
CA ILE A 183 6.62 6.72 -7.49
C ILE A 183 6.67 5.20 -7.66
N ALA A 184 7.86 4.63 -7.79
CA ALA A 184 8.06 3.19 -7.88
C ALA A 184 8.19 2.57 -6.48
N ARG A 185 9.00 3.19 -5.60
CA ARG A 185 9.26 2.69 -4.25
C ARG A 185 9.68 3.81 -3.32
N VAL A 186 9.20 3.81 -2.08
CA VAL A 186 9.75 4.68 -1.03
C VAL A 186 10.96 3.99 -0.41
N LEU A 187 12.08 4.70 -0.32
CA LEU A 187 13.37 4.15 0.10
C LEU A 187 13.77 4.56 1.51
N SER A 188 13.33 5.73 1.96
CA SER A 188 13.63 6.23 3.31
C SER A 188 12.52 7.15 3.81
N ARG A 189 12.22 7.08 5.11
CA ARG A 189 11.18 7.87 5.80
C ARG A 189 11.58 8.23 7.24
N PRO A 190 12.71 8.93 7.45
CA PRO A 190 13.16 9.23 8.80
C PRO A 190 12.15 10.12 9.53
N VAL A 191 12.05 9.90 10.84
CA VAL A 191 11.20 10.68 11.74
C VAL A 191 11.95 11.89 12.27
N THR A 192 11.23 12.97 12.55
CA THR A 192 11.76 14.08 13.35
C THR A 192 11.89 13.69 14.82
N ASP A 193 12.56 14.51 15.63
CA ASP A 193 12.62 14.37 17.10
C ASP A 193 11.24 14.35 17.77
N LYS A 194 10.21 14.84 17.07
CA LYS A 194 8.81 14.86 17.53
C LYS A 194 8.01 13.64 17.06
N GLY A 195 8.65 12.66 16.42
CA GLY A 195 8.01 11.44 15.92
C GLY A 195 7.12 11.66 14.69
N THR A 196 7.25 12.79 13.99
CA THR A 196 6.51 13.07 12.75
C THR A 196 7.35 12.78 11.51
N LEU A 197 6.73 12.71 10.33
CA LEU A 197 7.47 12.51 9.08
C LEU A 197 8.41 13.71 8.86
N GLY A 198 9.72 13.45 8.79
CA GLY A 198 10.72 14.46 8.49
C GLY A 198 10.85 14.70 7.00
N LEU A 199 11.15 13.63 6.27
CA LEU A 199 11.22 13.59 4.81
C LEU A 199 10.85 12.21 4.28
N ALA A 200 10.70 12.08 2.96
CA ALA A 200 10.66 10.81 2.28
C ALA A 200 11.55 10.85 1.02
N VAL A 201 12.41 9.84 0.87
CA VAL A 201 13.15 9.60 -0.38
C VAL A 201 12.48 8.47 -1.13
N ALA A 202 12.29 8.62 -2.43
CA ALA A 202 11.67 7.62 -3.27
C ALA A 202 12.42 7.41 -4.59
N ARG A 203 12.32 6.21 -5.14
CA ARG A 203 12.66 5.90 -6.52
C ARG A 203 11.46 6.13 -7.41
N LEU A 204 11.67 6.74 -8.57
CA LEU A 204 10.66 6.96 -9.59
C LEU A 204 10.73 5.85 -10.65
N ALA A 205 9.60 5.58 -11.30
CA ALA A 205 9.46 4.51 -12.29
C ALA A 205 10.44 4.67 -13.47
N ASP A 206 10.68 5.90 -13.92
CA ASP A 206 11.55 6.18 -15.07
C ASP A 206 13.05 6.23 -14.72
N GLY A 207 13.43 5.86 -13.49
CA GLY A 207 14.82 5.80 -13.04
C GLY A 207 15.34 6.91 -12.09
N PRO A 208 14.83 8.16 -12.08
CA PRO A 208 15.32 9.18 -11.15
C PRO A 208 14.85 8.93 -9.71
N PHE A 209 15.34 9.76 -8.79
CA PHE A 209 14.93 9.80 -7.40
C PHE A 209 14.08 11.05 -7.14
N GLY A 210 13.25 10.97 -6.11
CA GLY A 210 12.46 12.08 -5.58
C GLY A 210 12.66 12.24 -4.08
N LEU A 211 12.65 13.48 -3.61
CA LEU A 211 12.73 13.87 -2.19
C LEU A 211 11.54 14.76 -1.84
N TYR A 212 10.70 14.27 -0.94
CA TYR A 212 9.68 15.04 -0.26
C TYR A 212 10.23 15.54 1.06
N VAL A 213 10.40 16.84 1.24
CA VAL A 213 11.04 17.41 2.42
C VAL A 213 10.43 18.75 2.79
N LYS A 214 10.43 19.07 4.08
CA LYS A 214 10.05 20.40 4.55
C LYS A 214 11.28 21.29 4.66
N LEU A 215 11.36 22.30 3.80
CA LEU A 215 12.37 23.36 3.87
C LEU A 215 11.74 24.63 4.42
N ARG A 216 12.26 25.10 5.57
CA ARG A 216 11.70 26.23 6.32
C ARG A 216 10.21 26.02 6.64
N SER A 217 9.32 26.82 6.04
CA SER A 217 7.87 26.74 6.26
C SER A 217 7.11 25.93 5.20
N LYS A 218 7.77 25.49 4.11
CA LYS A 218 7.11 24.89 2.95
C LYS A 218 7.56 23.44 2.73
N TRP A 219 6.61 22.60 2.30
CA TRP A 219 6.91 21.26 1.79
C TRP A 219 7.25 21.35 0.31
N GLU A 220 8.32 20.68 -0.09
CA GLU A 220 8.84 20.70 -1.44
C GLU A 220 9.06 19.27 -1.94
N TRP A 221 9.03 19.13 -3.27
CA TRP A 221 9.33 17.90 -3.98
C TRP A 221 10.48 18.19 -4.94
N HIS A 222 11.61 17.52 -4.75
CA HIS A 222 12.79 17.65 -5.59
C HIS A 222 13.06 16.34 -6.31
N GLU A 223 13.38 16.40 -7.59
CA GLU A 223 13.73 15.23 -8.38
C GLU A 223 15.12 15.38 -8.99
N GLY A 224 15.80 14.26 -9.19
CA GLY A 224 17.11 14.25 -9.82
C GLY A 224 17.74 12.86 -9.81
N ASP A 225 19.02 12.79 -10.18
CA ASP A 225 19.80 11.60 -9.93
C ASP A 225 20.04 11.39 -8.42
N LYS A 226 20.64 10.25 -8.07
CA LYS A 226 20.92 9.89 -6.68
C LYS A 226 21.74 10.98 -5.98
N ALA A 227 22.77 11.52 -6.64
CA ALA A 227 23.68 12.50 -6.07
C ALA A 227 22.97 13.84 -5.79
N THR A 228 22.18 14.33 -6.74
CA THR A 228 21.43 15.59 -6.65
C THR A 228 20.39 15.52 -5.53
N VAL A 229 19.61 14.44 -5.49
CA VAL A 229 18.61 14.25 -4.44
C VAL A 229 19.27 14.14 -3.08
N PHE A 230 20.37 13.39 -2.98
CA PHE A 230 21.08 13.20 -1.72
C PHE A 230 21.73 14.50 -1.21
N ALA A 231 22.27 15.34 -2.11
CA ALA A 231 22.78 16.67 -1.74
C ALA A 231 21.70 17.63 -1.22
N THR A 232 20.43 17.34 -1.46
CA THR A 232 19.29 18.14 -0.98
C THR A 232 18.76 17.64 0.38
N VAL A 233 19.26 16.50 0.88
CA VAL A 233 18.87 15.95 2.18
C VAL A 233 19.45 16.82 3.30
N PRO A 234 18.62 17.34 4.24
CA PRO A 234 19.13 18.09 5.39
C PRO A 234 20.10 17.26 6.23
N ASP A 235 21.19 17.88 6.71
CA ASP A 235 22.30 17.22 7.40
C ASP A 235 21.87 16.26 8.52
N HIS A 236 20.90 16.68 9.35
CA HIS A 236 20.39 15.89 10.47
C HIS A 236 19.63 14.61 10.04
N PHE A 237 19.35 14.42 8.75
CA PHE A 237 18.77 13.19 8.19
C PHE A 237 19.75 12.39 7.32
N GLN A 238 20.95 12.91 7.01
CA GLN A 238 21.85 12.28 6.04
C GLN A 238 22.28 10.87 6.45
N ASP A 239 22.59 10.65 7.73
CA ASP A 239 23.01 9.32 8.22
C ASP A 239 21.90 8.28 8.07
N ALA A 240 20.68 8.63 8.48
CA ALA A 240 19.52 7.75 8.38
C ALA A 240 19.19 7.41 6.92
N VAL A 241 19.19 8.41 6.04
CA VAL A 241 18.96 8.20 4.61
C VAL A 241 20.07 7.35 3.98
N SER A 242 21.33 7.57 4.36
CA SER A 242 22.47 6.79 3.86
C SER A 242 22.36 5.32 4.23
N GLN A 243 22.03 5.04 5.50
CA GLN A 243 21.83 3.67 5.99
C GLN A 243 20.67 2.99 5.26
N ASP A 244 19.55 3.70 5.07
CA ASP A 244 18.38 3.18 4.37
C ASP A 244 18.71 2.84 2.91
N LEU A 245 19.36 3.77 2.20
CA LEU A 245 19.74 3.59 0.80
C LEU A 245 20.77 2.47 0.61
N ALA A 246 21.69 2.28 1.56
CA ALA A 246 22.64 1.18 1.53
C ALA A 246 21.95 -0.19 1.68
N ALA A 247 20.84 -0.27 2.41
CA ALA A 247 20.10 -1.51 2.62
C ALA A 247 19.23 -1.93 1.40
N VAL A 248 18.99 -1.02 0.44
CA VAL A 248 18.20 -1.29 -0.78
C VAL A 248 19.02 -1.22 -2.07
N SER A 249 20.33 -0.95 -1.98
CA SER A 249 21.28 -0.99 -3.12
C SER A 249 21.82 -2.40 -3.32
#